data_AF-A0A4Y2INL4-F1
#
_entry.id   AF-A0A4Y2INL4-F1
#
_cell.length_a   1.000
_cell.length_b   1.000
_cell.length_c   1.000
_cell.angle_alpha   90.00
_cell.angle_beta   90.00
_cell.angle_gamma   90.00
#
_symmetry.space_group_name_H-M   'P 1'
#
loop_
_entity.id
_entity.type
_entity.pdbx_description
1 polymer ?
#
loop_
_entity_poly.entity_id
_entity_poly.type
_entity_poly.pdbx_seq_one_letter_code
_entity_poly.pdbx_strand_id
1 'polypeptide(L)'
;MNFYVVRPPSERPLQIVIKGVHLDTETDEIKKELEIAVPEIAIIKISSMKNIRSKKPMPMYMVELKKNGKDKKVFNLSRFMYFIVTVENYRKPPGATRCWKCNQFNNSSANCGYTTRCLKCGQEHRTSECTITTPQDNPTYINCGTVGHIASWRGCPAFPKIKPTKGQGPQNSERVYIFPI
;
A
#
# COMPACT_ATOMS: atom_id res chain seq x y z
N MET A 1 -14.57 6.87 -21.90
CA MET A 1 -14.65 7.96 -20.91
C MET A 1 -13.57 7.73 -19.86
N ASN A 2 -12.61 8.64 -19.70
CA ASN A 2 -11.46 8.47 -18.80
C ASN A 2 -11.68 9.24 -17.49
N PHE A 3 -11.80 8.53 -16.37
CA PHE A 3 -12.01 9.13 -15.05
C PHE A 3 -11.35 8.30 -13.95
N TYR A 4 -11.16 8.87 -12.76
CA TYR A 4 -10.90 8.11 -11.55
C TYR A 4 -11.67 8.70 -10.38
N VAL A 5 -12.12 7.86 -9.46
CA VAL A 5 -12.92 8.29 -8.31
C VAL A 5 -12.05 8.39 -7.07
N VAL A 6 -11.94 9.60 -6.52
CA VAL A 6 -11.27 9.82 -5.23
C VAL A 6 -12.23 9.49 -4.10
N ARG A 7 -11.89 8.49 -3.28
CA ARG A 7 -12.71 8.11 -2.13
C ARG A 7 -12.70 9.25 -1.07
N PRO A 8 -13.87 9.73 -0.61
CA PRO A 8 -13.97 10.74 0.45
C PRO A 8 -13.22 10.33 1.73
N PRO A 9 -12.65 11.27 2.49
CA PRO A 9 -11.94 10.95 3.74
C PRO A 9 -12.75 10.17 4.79
N SER A 10 -14.07 10.40 4.83
CA SER A 10 -15.03 9.71 5.70
C SER A 10 -15.15 8.22 5.38
N GLU A 11 -15.09 7.86 4.10
CA GLU A 11 -15.20 6.49 3.59
C GLU A 11 -13.86 5.75 3.54
N ARG A 12 -12.73 6.43 3.80
CA ARG A 12 -11.43 5.79 3.86
C ARG A 12 -11.34 4.96 5.14
N PRO A 13 -11.00 3.65 5.05
CA PRO A 13 -10.81 2.84 6.23
C PRO A 13 -9.65 3.37 7.08
N LEU A 14 -9.70 3.12 8.38
CA LEU A 14 -8.54 3.30 9.25
C LEU A 14 -7.61 2.11 9.02
N GLN A 15 -6.33 2.37 8.75
CA GLN A 15 -5.31 1.33 8.64
C GLN A 15 -4.40 1.39 9.87
N ILE A 16 -4.29 0.26 10.56
CA ILE A 16 -3.40 0.08 11.71
C ILE A 16 -2.40 -1.04 11.44
N VAL A 17 -1.35 -1.09 12.26
CA VAL A 17 -0.39 -2.19 12.29
C VAL A 17 -0.33 -2.72 13.71
N ILE A 18 -0.56 -4.02 13.86
CA ILE A 18 -0.34 -4.75 15.10
C ILE A 18 1.04 -5.42 14.99
N LYS A 19 1.94 -5.09 15.91
CA LYS A 19 3.30 -5.65 15.98
C LYS A 19 3.42 -6.62 17.15
N GLY A 20 4.27 -7.64 17.01
CA GLY A 20 4.57 -8.59 18.08
C GLY A 20 3.81 -9.92 17.99
N VAL A 21 2.86 -10.03 17.06
CA VAL A 21 2.19 -11.32 16.76
C VAL A 21 3.14 -12.18 15.93
N HIS A 22 3.22 -13.48 16.24
CA HIS A 22 4.08 -14.41 15.52
C HIS A 22 3.74 -14.46 14.02
N LEU A 23 4.74 -14.62 13.17
CA LEU A 23 4.59 -14.52 11.71
C LEU A 23 3.80 -15.67 11.07
N ASP A 24 3.69 -16.81 11.77
CA ASP A 24 2.93 -17.99 11.35
C ASP A 24 1.48 -17.98 11.85
N THR A 25 1.07 -16.96 12.61
CA THR A 25 -0.33 -16.86 13.06
C THR A 25 -1.26 -16.61 11.87
N GLU A 26 -2.32 -17.41 11.76
CA GLU A 26 -3.26 -17.28 10.66
C GLU A 26 -4.10 -15.99 10.79
N THR A 27 -4.36 -15.35 9.65
CA THR A 27 -5.12 -14.09 9.65
C THR A 27 -6.55 -14.24 10.14
N ASP A 28 -7.14 -15.43 9.97
CA ASP A 28 -8.49 -15.72 10.43
C ASP A 28 -8.56 -15.90 11.96
N GLU A 29 -7.53 -16.46 12.58
CA GLU A 29 -7.41 -16.52 14.04
C GLU A 29 -7.26 -15.11 14.63
N ILE A 30 -6.41 -14.28 14.02
CA ILE A 30 -6.24 -12.87 14.43
C ILE A 30 -7.58 -12.13 14.28
N LYS A 31 -8.34 -12.39 13.22
CA LYS A 31 -9.64 -11.76 13.01
C LYS A 31 -10.62 -12.12 14.12
N LYS A 32 -10.79 -13.42 14.40
CA LYS A 32 -11.70 -13.91 15.45
C LYS A 32 -11.33 -13.33 16.82
N GLU A 33 -10.05 -13.35 17.17
CA GLU A 33 -9.59 -12.83 18.45
C GLU A 33 -9.80 -11.31 18.55
N LEU A 34 -9.59 -10.54 17.47
CA LEU A 34 -9.88 -9.10 17.46
C LEU A 34 -11.38 -8.81 17.62
N GLU A 35 -12.24 -9.62 17.02
CA GLU A 35 -13.71 -9.52 17.18
C GLU A 35 -14.16 -9.82 18.62
N ILE A 36 -13.42 -10.65 19.36
CA ILE A 36 -13.65 -10.92 20.78
C ILE A 36 -13.08 -9.79 21.66
N ALA A 37 -11.83 -9.40 21.42
CA ALA A 37 -11.11 -8.44 22.26
C ALA A 37 -11.64 -7.01 22.11
N VAL A 38 -12.15 -6.66 20.93
CA VAL A 38 -12.66 -5.32 20.62
C VAL A 38 -13.93 -5.41 19.76
N PRO A 39 -15.06 -5.91 20.31
CA PRO A 39 -16.26 -6.24 19.53
C PRO A 39 -16.91 -5.04 18.85
N GLU A 40 -16.58 -3.81 19.25
CA GLU A 40 -17.15 -2.61 18.66
C GLU A 40 -16.45 -2.12 17.39
N ILE A 41 -15.37 -2.77 16.95
CA ILE A 41 -14.73 -2.43 15.67
C ILE A 41 -15.21 -3.36 14.56
N ALA A 42 -15.30 -2.83 13.34
CA ALA A 42 -15.61 -3.64 12.16
C ALA A 42 -14.35 -3.81 11.30
N ILE A 43 -13.88 -5.06 11.20
CA ILE A 43 -12.68 -5.43 10.47
C ILE A 43 -13.03 -5.67 8.99
N ILE A 44 -12.31 -5.01 8.09
CA ILE A 44 -12.47 -5.13 6.63
C ILE A 44 -11.50 -6.19 6.09
N LYS A 45 -10.20 -6.04 6.37
CA LYS A 45 -9.13 -6.90 5.86
C LYS A 45 -8.01 -7.00 6.90
N ILE A 46 -7.44 -8.18 7.04
CA ILE A 46 -6.18 -8.40 7.76
C ILE A 46 -5.18 -8.96 6.79
N SER A 47 -3.92 -8.56 6.89
CA SER A 47 -2.87 -9.11 6.04
C SER A 47 -1.52 -9.13 6.72
N SER A 48 -0.79 -10.24 6.55
CA SER A 48 0.59 -10.35 7.05
C SER A 48 1.52 -9.41 6.28
N MET A 49 2.42 -8.77 7.01
CA MET A 49 3.39 -7.87 6.42
C MET A 49 4.70 -8.61 6.14
N LYS A 50 5.36 -8.23 5.04
CA LYS A 50 6.64 -8.81 4.62
C LYS A 50 7.69 -7.72 4.50
N ASN A 51 8.95 -8.07 4.71
CA ASN A 51 10.07 -7.17 4.44
C ASN A 51 10.16 -6.88 2.94
N ILE A 52 10.32 -5.60 2.54
CA ILE A 52 10.35 -5.23 1.12
C ILE A 52 11.46 -5.89 0.32
N ARG A 53 12.65 -6.02 0.95
CA ARG A 53 13.88 -6.45 0.30
C ARG A 53 13.92 -7.97 0.27
N SER A 54 13.80 -8.61 1.43
CA SER A 54 13.94 -10.06 1.55
C SER A 54 12.68 -10.85 1.24
N LYS A 55 11.51 -10.18 1.13
CA LYS A 55 10.19 -10.82 0.96
C LYS A 55 9.77 -11.75 2.11
N LYS A 56 10.56 -11.82 3.17
CA LYS A 56 10.27 -12.68 4.33
C LYS A 56 9.12 -12.11 5.17
N PRO A 57 8.25 -12.96 5.75
CA PRO A 57 7.25 -12.55 6.71
C PRO A 57 7.86 -11.79 7.90
N MET A 58 7.07 -10.92 8.49
CA MET A 58 7.42 -10.15 9.68
C MET A 58 6.39 -10.40 10.77
N PRO A 59 6.76 -10.27 12.06
CA PRO A 59 5.85 -10.45 13.19
C PRO A 59 4.91 -9.23 13.36
N MET A 60 4.19 -8.90 12.29
CA MET A 60 3.29 -7.76 12.24
C MET A 60 2.24 -7.90 11.14
N TYR A 61 1.06 -7.39 11.43
CA TYR A 61 -0.13 -7.51 10.59
C TYR A 61 -0.74 -6.14 10.36
N MET A 62 -1.10 -5.87 9.10
CA MET A 62 -1.87 -4.69 8.74
C MET A 62 -3.35 -5.03 8.87
N VAL A 63 -4.10 -4.16 9.55
CA VAL A 63 -5.55 -4.31 9.73
C VAL A 63 -6.26 -3.09 9.18
N GLU A 64 -7.24 -3.32 8.30
CA GLU A 64 -8.15 -2.30 7.79
C GLU A 64 -9.45 -2.34 8.58
N LEU A 65 -9.81 -1.22 9.19
CA LEU A 65 -11.00 -1.04 10.01
C LEU A 65 -11.97 -0.09 9.33
N LYS A 66 -13.27 -0.40 9.40
CA LYS A 66 -14.32 0.55 9.03
C LYS A 66 -14.40 1.60 10.13
N LYS A 67 -14.30 2.88 9.75
CA LYS A 67 -14.47 3.99 10.68
C LYS A 67 -15.90 4.00 11.21
N ASN A 68 -16.02 3.99 12.53
CA ASN A 68 -17.31 4.04 13.22
C ASN A 68 -17.25 4.90 14.49
N GLY A 69 -16.13 5.60 14.73
CA GLY A 69 -15.92 6.45 15.91
C GLY A 69 -15.43 5.69 17.14
N LYS A 70 -15.47 4.35 17.13
CA LYS A 70 -14.97 3.47 18.19
C LYS A 70 -13.64 2.81 17.83
N ASP A 71 -13.18 2.99 16.59
CA ASP A 71 -11.94 2.44 16.04
C ASP A 71 -10.68 2.78 16.84
N LYS A 72 -10.68 3.87 17.62
CA LYS A 72 -9.54 4.23 18.47
C LYS A 72 -9.30 3.27 19.65
N LYS A 73 -10.28 2.46 20.06
CA LYS A 73 -10.12 1.52 21.18
C LYS A 73 -9.03 0.48 20.93
N VAL A 74 -8.81 0.13 19.66
CA VAL A 74 -7.79 -0.85 19.25
C VAL A 74 -6.37 -0.42 19.64
N PHE A 75 -6.10 0.89 19.80
CA PHE A 75 -4.78 1.39 20.19
C PHE A 75 -4.43 1.09 21.66
N ASN A 76 -5.42 0.73 22.48
CA ASN A 76 -5.20 0.37 23.89
C ASN A 76 -4.76 -1.09 24.06
N LEU A 77 -4.74 -1.88 22.98
CA LEU A 77 -4.35 -3.28 22.99
C LEU A 77 -2.83 -3.40 23.22
N SER A 78 -2.44 -3.90 24.38
CA SER A 78 -1.04 -4.16 24.76
C SER A 78 -0.71 -5.65 24.88
N ARG A 79 -1.74 -6.48 25.05
CA ARG A 79 -1.67 -7.94 25.04
C ARG A 79 -2.75 -8.46 24.12
N PHE A 80 -2.41 -9.42 23.28
CA PHE A 80 -3.32 -9.99 22.29
C PHE A 80 -2.93 -11.43 22.04
N MET A 81 -3.90 -12.36 22.15
CA MET A 81 -3.60 -13.79 22.27
C MET A 81 -2.59 -14.01 23.42
N TYR A 82 -1.48 -14.69 23.13
CA TYR A 82 -0.39 -14.93 24.08
C TYR A 82 0.80 -13.96 23.91
N PHE A 83 0.64 -12.90 23.11
CA PHE A 83 1.72 -11.98 22.75
C PHE A 83 1.58 -10.63 23.43
N ILE A 84 2.73 -10.01 23.72
CA ILE A 84 2.81 -8.57 23.99
C ILE A 84 2.84 -7.87 22.64
N VAL A 85 1.91 -6.94 22.43
CA VAL A 85 1.73 -6.27 21.15
C VAL A 85 1.81 -4.76 21.26
N THR A 86 2.07 -4.12 20.13
CA THR A 86 1.96 -2.67 19.97
C THR A 86 1.11 -2.37 18.75
N VAL A 87 0.14 -1.47 18.91
CA VAL A 87 -0.74 -1.03 17.83
C VAL A 87 -0.37 0.38 17.42
N GLU A 88 -0.07 0.58 16.13
CA GLU A 88 0.30 1.88 15.57
C GLU A 88 -0.56 2.22 14.36
N ASN A 89 -0.72 3.52 14.08
CA ASN A 89 -1.28 3.95 12.81
C ASN A 89 -0.37 3.49 11.67
N TYR A 90 -0.95 2.87 10.65
CA TYR A 90 -0.21 2.52 9.45
C TYR A 90 0.22 3.80 8.72
N ARG A 91 1.53 3.91 8.43
CA ARG A 91 2.10 5.04 7.70
C ARG A 91 2.53 4.57 6.32
N LYS A 92 1.91 5.13 5.29
CA LYS A 92 2.34 4.92 3.91
C LYS A 92 3.76 5.45 3.72
N PRO A 93 4.65 4.71 3.06
CA PRO A 93 5.95 5.23 2.68
C PRO A 93 5.78 6.51 1.85
N PRO A 94 6.71 7.46 1.96
CA PRO A 94 6.73 8.63 1.11
C PRO A 94 6.86 8.17 -0.34
N GLY A 95 5.92 8.57 -1.17
CA GLY A 95 5.85 8.07 -2.54
C GLY A 95 4.50 8.35 -3.18
N ALA A 96 4.53 8.71 -4.46
CA ALA A 96 3.34 8.91 -5.24
C ALA A 96 2.84 7.50 -5.61
N THR A 97 1.61 7.19 -5.22
CA THR A 97 1.00 5.92 -5.60
C THR A 97 0.85 5.89 -7.11
N ARG A 98 1.44 4.90 -7.78
CA ARG A 98 1.21 4.67 -9.21
C ARG A 98 0.03 3.72 -9.38
N CYS A 99 -0.93 4.08 -10.21
CA CYS A 99 -2.03 3.21 -10.58
C CYS A 99 -1.53 2.04 -11.42
N TRP A 100 -1.79 0.81 -11.01
CA TRP A 100 -1.40 -0.39 -11.77
C TRP A 100 -2.16 -0.59 -13.09
N LYS A 101 -3.30 0.10 -13.27
CA LYS A 101 -4.11 0.05 -14.49
C LYS A 101 -3.60 1.02 -15.55
N CYS A 102 -3.56 2.32 -15.24
CA CYS A 102 -3.22 3.36 -16.21
C CYS A 102 -1.81 3.93 -16.07
N ASN A 103 -1.04 3.52 -15.05
CA ASN A 103 0.31 4.01 -14.72
C ASN A 103 0.43 5.51 -14.41
N GLN A 104 -0.68 6.22 -14.25
CA GLN A 104 -0.69 7.57 -13.70
C GLN A 104 -0.47 7.57 -12.19
N PHE A 105 -0.11 8.74 -11.65
CA PHE A 105 0.16 8.92 -10.23
C PHE A 105 -1.07 9.41 -9.45
N ASN A 106 -1.06 9.17 -8.14
CA ASN A 106 -2.02 9.62 -7.13
C ASN A 106 -3.43 9.02 -7.25
N ASN A 107 -3.58 7.87 -7.92
CA ASN A 107 -4.81 7.08 -7.92
C ASN A 107 -4.53 5.58 -7.82
N SER A 108 -5.52 4.82 -7.33
CA SER A 108 -5.47 3.35 -7.30
C SER A 108 -6.19 2.75 -8.51
N SER A 109 -5.86 1.49 -8.84
CA SER A 109 -6.52 0.74 -9.92
C SER A 109 -7.99 0.46 -9.65
N ALA A 110 -8.37 0.28 -8.38
CA ALA A 110 -9.74 -0.07 -7.96
C ALA A 110 -10.79 0.94 -8.43
N ASN A 111 -10.44 2.23 -8.46
CA ASN A 111 -11.34 3.32 -8.84
C ASN A 111 -10.92 3.99 -10.16
N CYS A 112 -10.22 3.27 -11.03
CA CYS A 112 -9.65 3.82 -12.26
C CYS A 112 -10.48 3.45 -13.48
N GLY A 113 -11.20 4.41 -14.06
CA GLY A 113 -11.95 4.30 -15.31
C GLY A 113 -11.11 4.47 -16.58
N TYR A 114 -9.83 4.80 -16.47
CA TYR A 114 -8.93 4.87 -17.63
C TYR A 114 -8.70 3.50 -18.28
N THR A 115 -8.41 3.49 -19.58
CA THR A 115 -7.91 2.30 -20.27
C THR A 115 -6.60 1.81 -19.65
N THR A 116 -6.40 0.49 -19.67
CA THR A 116 -5.16 -0.12 -19.21
C THR A 116 -4.02 0.33 -20.11
N ARG A 117 -2.87 0.67 -19.53
CA ARG A 117 -1.67 1.07 -20.29
C ARG A 117 -0.48 0.24 -19.83
N CYS A 118 0.28 -0.34 -20.75
CA CYS A 118 1.49 -1.06 -20.43
C CYS A 118 2.60 -0.10 -20.00
N LEU A 119 3.30 -0.41 -18.92
CA LEU A 119 4.40 0.41 -18.42
C LEU A 119 5.62 0.43 -19.35
N LYS A 120 5.81 -0.64 -20.12
CA LYS A 120 6.98 -0.86 -20.98
C LYS A 120 6.82 -0.19 -22.34
N CYS A 121 5.69 -0.41 -23.02
CA CYS A 121 5.47 0.07 -24.39
C CYS A 121 4.31 1.07 -24.55
N GLY A 122 3.54 1.36 -23.50
CA GLY A 122 2.42 2.29 -23.58
C GLY A 122 1.15 1.76 -24.27
N GLN A 123 1.15 0.53 -24.76
CA GLN A 123 0.00 -0.08 -25.44
C GLN A 123 -1.09 -0.58 -24.48
N GLU A 124 -2.27 -0.91 -25.01
CA GLU A 124 -3.46 -1.28 -24.22
C GLU A 124 -3.43 -2.74 -23.71
N HIS A 125 -2.51 -3.05 -22.80
CA HIS A 125 -2.45 -4.33 -22.10
C HIS A 125 -1.78 -4.19 -20.73
N ARG A 126 -1.90 -5.21 -19.87
CA ARG A 126 -1.20 -5.20 -18.57
C ARG A 126 0.29 -5.41 -18.78
N THR A 127 1.14 -4.79 -17.97
CA THR A 127 2.61 -4.98 -18.06
C THR A 127 3.05 -6.46 -17.97
N SER A 128 2.25 -7.31 -17.32
CA SER A 128 2.46 -8.77 -17.25
C SER A 128 2.22 -9.51 -18.58
N GLU A 129 1.41 -8.95 -19.47
CA GLU A 129 1.05 -9.50 -20.79
C GLU A 129 1.96 -8.95 -21.90
N CYS A 130 2.91 -8.09 -21.55
CA CYS A 130 3.78 -7.44 -22.52
C CYS A 130 4.84 -8.40 -23.05
N THR A 131 4.99 -8.45 -24.38
CA THR A 131 6.00 -9.25 -25.08
C THR A 131 7.44 -8.75 -24.84
N ILE A 132 7.61 -7.49 -24.44
CA ILE A 132 8.92 -6.92 -24.11
C ILE A 132 9.35 -7.48 -22.75
N THR A 133 10.30 -8.39 -22.74
CA THR A 133 10.87 -9.00 -21.53
C THR A 133 12.27 -8.49 -21.21
N THR A 134 12.98 -7.96 -22.21
CA THR A 134 14.34 -7.45 -22.09
C THR A 134 14.38 -5.95 -21.80
N PRO A 135 15.44 -5.45 -21.13
CA PRO A 135 15.71 -4.02 -21.02
C PRO A 135 15.84 -3.40 -22.41
N GLN A 136 15.20 -2.25 -22.60
CA GLN A 136 15.39 -1.42 -23.80
C GLN A 136 16.50 -0.41 -23.52
N ASP A 137 17.38 -0.17 -24.50
CA ASP A 137 18.47 0.79 -24.35
C ASP A 137 17.96 2.24 -24.19
N ASN A 138 16.89 2.59 -24.91
CA ASN A 138 16.31 3.93 -24.92
C ASN A 138 14.80 3.89 -24.68
N PRO A 139 14.35 3.52 -23.47
CA PRO A 139 12.94 3.42 -23.17
C PRO A 139 12.31 4.81 -23.19
N THR A 140 11.09 4.89 -23.72
CA THR A 140 10.27 6.11 -23.66
C THR A 140 9.31 6.01 -22.50
N TYR A 141 9.36 6.96 -21.58
CA TYR A 141 8.42 6.94 -20.46
C TYR A 141 7.02 7.42 -20.88
N ILE A 142 6.03 6.54 -20.72
CA ILE A 142 4.63 6.70 -21.13
C ILE A 142 3.89 7.93 -20.56
N ASN A 143 4.40 8.60 -19.51
CA ASN A 143 3.74 9.76 -18.93
C ASN A 143 4.39 11.10 -19.29
N CYS A 144 5.70 11.13 -19.56
CA CYS A 144 6.40 12.36 -19.99
C CYS A 144 6.76 12.37 -21.47
N GLY A 145 6.71 11.23 -22.16
CA GLY A 145 7.04 11.09 -23.57
C GLY A 145 8.53 11.22 -23.91
N THR A 146 9.40 11.42 -22.92
CA THR A 146 10.85 11.57 -23.16
C THR A 146 11.54 10.22 -23.25
N VAL A 147 12.50 10.11 -24.16
CA VAL A 147 13.38 8.96 -24.33
C VAL A 147 14.47 8.95 -23.26
N GLY A 148 14.94 7.77 -22.87
CA GLY A 148 16.15 7.57 -22.06
C GLY A 148 15.90 7.23 -20.59
N HIS A 149 14.65 7.04 -20.17
CA HIS A 149 14.36 6.55 -18.82
C HIS A 149 13.04 5.80 -18.69
N ILE A 150 12.96 4.99 -17.64
CA ILE A 150 11.76 4.24 -17.27
C ILE A 150 10.92 4.97 -16.23
N ALA A 151 9.67 4.55 -16.08
CA ALA A 151 8.70 5.14 -15.14
C ALA A 151 9.10 5.17 -13.66
N SER A 152 10.05 4.34 -13.25
CA SER A 152 10.55 4.35 -11.86
C SER A 152 11.61 5.42 -11.61
N TRP A 153 12.17 6.03 -12.67
CA TRP A 153 13.21 7.04 -12.56
C TRP A 153 12.67 8.30 -11.89
N ARG A 154 13.25 8.63 -10.73
CA ARG A 154 12.81 9.75 -9.88
C ARG A 154 13.26 11.11 -10.40
N GLY A 155 14.19 11.15 -11.36
CA GLY A 155 14.67 12.39 -11.99
C GLY A 155 13.74 12.93 -13.08
N CYS A 156 12.67 12.20 -13.45
CA CYS A 156 11.76 12.63 -14.49
C CYS A 156 11.03 13.92 -14.06
N PRO A 157 10.98 14.97 -14.90
CA PRO A 157 10.23 16.20 -14.60
C PRO A 157 8.73 15.97 -14.34
N ALA A 158 8.14 14.95 -14.96
CA ALA A 158 6.75 14.54 -14.73
C ALA A 158 6.58 13.66 -13.48
N PHE A 159 7.66 13.28 -12.80
CA PHE A 159 7.58 12.54 -11.55
C PHE A 159 7.00 13.45 -10.46
N PRO A 160 5.96 13.03 -9.71
CA PRO A 160 5.35 13.88 -8.71
C PRO A 160 6.34 14.26 -7.61
N LYS A 161 6.48 15.57 -7.37
CA LYS A 161 7.21 16.11 -6.23
C LYS A 161 6.32 16.02 -4.99
N ILE A 162 6.72 15.19 -4.03
CA ILE A 162 5.94 14.95 -2.81
C ILE A 162 6.53 15.83 -1.72
N LYS A 163 5.69 16.69 -1.13
CA LYS A 163 6.08 17.39 0.10
C LYS A 163 5.93 16.41 1.26
N PRO A 164 6.95 16.21 2.12
CA PRO A 164 6.79 15.38 3.30
C PRO A 164 5.71 15.97 4.20
N THR A 165 4.73 15.16 4.59
CA THR A 165 3.69 15.58 5.53
C THR A 165 4.31 15.71 6.93
N LYS A 166 3.94 16.75 7.69
CA LYS A 166 4.41 16.95 9.09
C LYS A 166 4.22 15.66 9.90
N GLY A 167 5.31 15.13 10.47
CA GLY A 167 5.35 13.83 11.18
C GLY A 167 6.20 12.73 10.52
N GLN A 168 6.73 12.99 9.32
CA GLN A 168 7.78 12.17 8.69
C GLN A 168 9.17 12.67 9.14
N GLY A 169 9.60 12.28 10.35
CA GLY A 169 11.01 12.40 10.73
C GLY A 169 11.92 11.54 9.84
N PRO A 170 13.26 11.69 9.94
CA PRO A 170 14.21 10.89 9.17
C PRO A 170 13.89 9.41 9.39
N GLN A 171 13.60 8.71 8.29
CA GLN A 171 13.22 7.31 8.37
C GLN A 171 14.47 6.50 8.66
N ASN A 172 14.54 5.86 9.84
CA ASN A 172 15.46 4.75 10.02
C ASN A 172 15.24 3.76 8.88
N SER A 173 16.34 3.39 8.23
CA SER A 173 16.47 2.59 7.01
C SER A 173 15.87 1.17 7.07
N GLU A 174 15.20 0.81 8.16
CA GLU A 174 14.72 -0.54 8.47
C GLU A 174 13.21 -0.73 8.29
N ARG A 175 12.40 0.33 8.16
CA ARG A 175 10.93 0.22 8.12
C ARG A 175 10.36 0.24 6.70
N VAL A 176 10.79 -0.70 5.86
CA VAL A 176 10.26 -0.83 4.50
C VAL A 176 9.43 -2.11 4.38
N TYR A 177 8.12 -1.96 4.46
CA TYR A 177 7.14 -3.06 4.45
C TYR A 177 6.50 -3.23 3.07
N ILE A 178 6.18 -4.47 2.71
CA ILE A 178 5.35 -4.80 1.54
C ILE A 178 3.90 -4.71 1.92
N PHE A 179 3.13 -4.07 1.05
CA PHE A 179 1.67 -4.04 1.11
C PHE A 179 1.15 -5.25 0.34
N PRO A 180 0.47 -6.19 1.01
CA PRO A 180 -0.32 -7.17 0.29
C PRO A 180 -1.43 -6.42 -0.45
N ILE A 181 -1.36 -6.51 -1.78
CA ILE A 181 -2.35 -5.95 -2.71
C ILE A 181 -3.72 -6.60 -2.40
#